data_AF-A0A1F5XGL8-F1
#
_entry.id   AF-A0A1F5XGL8-F1
#
_cell.length_a   1.000
_cell.length_b   1.000
_cell.length_c   1.000
_cell.angle_alpha   90.00
_cell.angle_beta   90.00
_cell.angle_gamma   90.00
#
_symmetry.space_group_name_H-M   'P 1'
#
loop_
_entity.id
_entity.type
_entity.pdbx_description
1 polymer ?
#
loop_
_entity_poly.entity_id
_entity_poly.type
_entity_poly.pdbx_seq_one_letter_code
_entity_poly.pdbx_strand_id
1 'polypeptide(L)'
;MVPKKIFFTKGVGVHKEKLASFELALRDAGIAHCNLILVSSIYPPGVKKISKEEGVKSIRPGEIVFCVYDRESTNEPNRLIAASVGLAIPADPEQHGYLSEHHAYGETEEKAGEYAEDLAASMLATTLGIEFNSDTAWDEREQLFKMSGKIVRTSNVTQSAIGNKDGLWTTVFAAAVFAEDHDNNVEPKTA
;
A
#
# COMPACT_ATOMS: atom_id res chain seq x y z
N MET A 1 2.63 14.58 -14.46
CA MET A 1 3.56 13.43 -14.42
C MET A 1 2.73 12.20 -14.09
N VAL A 2 2.95 11.08 -14.80
CA VAL A 2 2.29 9.79 -14.53
C VAL A 2 3.42 8.80 -14.21
N PRO A 3 3.40 8.13 -13.05
CA PRO A 3 4.52 7.30 -12.63
C PRO A 3 4.62 6.04 -13.51
N LYS A 4 5.85 5.62 -13.80
CA LYS A 4 6.14 4.46 -14.64
C LYS A 4 6.38 3.19 -13.85
N LYS A 5 6.73 3.32 -12.57
CA LYS A 5 7.03 2.21 -11.67
C LYS A 5 6.28 2.35 -10.37
N ILE A 6 5.96 1.21 -9.78
CA ILE A 6 5.34 1.11 -8.47
C ILE A 6 5.93 -0.10 -7.73
N PHE A 7 6.17 0.05 -6.43
CA PHE A 7 6.50 -1.06 -5.56
C PHE A 7 5.66 -1.00 -4.29
N PHE A 8 5.58 -2.12 -3.61
CA PHE A 8 4.81 -2.26 -2.38
C PHE A 8 5.77 -2.52 -1.24
N THR A 9 5.55 -1.84 -0.11
CA THR A 9 6.38 -2.02 1.08
C THR A 9 5.53 -1.95 2.34
N LYS A 10 6.08 -2.50 3.41
CA LYS A 10 5.49 -2.50 4.74
C LYS A 10 6.54 -2.50 5.81
N GLY A 11 6.18 -2.08 7.00
CA GLY A 11 7.07 -2.13 8.15
C GLY A 11 6.40 -1.89 9.49
N VAL A 12 7.09 -2.28 10.54
CA VAL A 12 6.68 -2.11 11.94
C VAL A 12 7.77 -1.40 12.74
N GLY A 13 7.35 -0.53 13.67
CA GLY A 13 8.26 0.18 14.56
C GLY A 13 7.73 0.25 15.99
N VAL A 14 8.62 0.12 16.97
CA VAL A 14 8.27 0.19 18.39
C VAL A 14 9.14 1.22 19.09
N HIS A 15 8.54 2.16 19.80
CA HIS A 15 9.28 3.19 20.54
C HIS A 15 8.46 3.76 21.70
N LYS A 16 9.12 4.41 22.66
CA LYS A 16 8.44 5.16 23.74
C LYS A 16 7.66 6.39 23.25
N GLU A 17 8.00 6.90 22.06
CA GLU A 17 7.37 8.07 21.43
C GLU A 17 6.65 7.64 20.15
N LYS A 18 5.40 8.08 19.96
CA LYS A 18 4.57 7.74 18.78
C LYS A 18 5.20 8.14 17.45
N LEU A 19 5.85 9.32 17.40
CA LEU A 19 6.47 9.79 16.16
C LEU A 19 7.69 8.92 15.78
N ALA A 20 8.47 8.52 16.77
CA ALA A 20 9.65 7.69 16.53
C ALA A 20 9.28 6.23 16.23
N SER A 21 8.18 5.70 16.79
CA SER A 21 7.69 4.37 16.36
C SER A 21 7.27 4.39 14.89
N PHE A 22 6.68 5.48 14.41
CA PHE A 22 6.41 5.67 12.99
C PHE A 22 7.68 5.76 12.13
N GLU A 23 8.70 6.53 12.56
CA GLU A 23 9.99 6.58 11.84
C GLU A 23 10.65 5.20 11.73
N LEU A 24 10.62 4.41 12.80
CA LEU A 24 11.13 3.03 12.79
C LEU A 24 10.33 2.13 11.85
N ALA A 25 9.01 2.30 11.76
CA ALA A 25 8.18 1.57 10.78
C ALA A 25 8.55 1.95 9.34
N LEU A 26 8.83 3.22 9.06
CA LEU A 26 9.33 3.66 7.75
C LEU A 26 10.72 3.10 7.44
N ARG A 27 11.58 2.94 8.46
CA ARG A 27 12.92 2.39 8.31
C ARG A 27 12.86 0.90 7.98
N ASP A 28 12.00 0.15 8.65
CA ASP A 28 11.70 -1.25 8.34
C ASP A 28 11.08 -1.41 6.92
N ALA A 29 10.22 -0.46 6.53
CA ALA A 29 9.70 -0.34 5.17
C ALA A 29 10.77 0.10 4.13
N GLY A 30 11.97 0.49 4.55
CA GLY A 30 13.07 0.88 3.67
C GLY A 30 12.95 2.27 3.05
N ILE A 31 11.98 3.09 3.47
CA ILE A 31 11.66 4.39 2.87
C ILE A 31 11.73 5.56 3.86
N ALA A 32 12.33 5.39 5.04
CA ALA A 32 12.51 6.47 6.03
C ALA A 32 13.33 7.68 5.53
N HIS A 33 14.11 7.51 4.47
CA HIS A 33 15.00 8.55 3.94
C HIS A 33 14.32 9.48 2.93
N CYS A 34 13.04 9.29 2.60
CA CYS A 34 12.32 10.14 1.65
C CYS A 34 11.17 10.93 2.31
N ASN A 35 10.64 11.92 1.57
CA ASN A 35 9.50 12.73 1.97
C ASN A 35 8.23 12.17 1.32
N LEU A 36 7.34 11.58 2.12
CA LEU A 36 6.13 10.93 1.62
C LEU A 36 5.00 11.94 1.38
N ILE A 37 4.36 11.86 0.21
CA ILE A 37 3.12 12.54 -0.11
C ILE A 37 2.04 11.50 -0.32
N LEU A 38 1.04 11.50 0.55
CA LEU A 38 -0.17 10.70 0.37
C LEU A 38 -0.96 11.22 -0.83
N VAL A 39 -1.27 10.34 -1.78
CA VAL A 39 -2.11 10.64 -2.95
C VAL A 39 -3.32 9.72 -2.99
N SER A 40 -4.28 10.04 -3.86
CA SER A 40 -5.49 9.23 -4.08
C SER A 40 -5.19 7.87 -4.71
N SER A 41 -6.16 6.97 -4.60
CA SER A 41 -5.99 5.52 -4.77
C SER A 41 -6.08 5.01 -6.22
N ILE A 42 -5.39 5.65 -7.17
CA ILE A 42 -5.37 5.24 -8.58
C ILE A 42 -4.10 4.44 -8.89
N TYR A 43 -4.24 3.27 -9.52
CA TYR A 43 -3.13 2.50 -10.10
C TYR A 43 -3.01 2.84 -11.59
N PRO A 44 -1.97 3.58 -12.04
CA PRO A 44 -1.95 4.11 -13.41
C PRO A 44 -1.88 3.03 -14.50
N PRO A 45 -2.50 3.26 -15.67
CA PRO A 45 -2.37 2.37 -16.83
C PRO A 45 -0.89 2.17 -17.20
N GLY A 46 -0.50 0.94 -17.53
CA GLY A 46 0.85 0.61 -17.97
C GLY A 46 1.97 0.75 -16.91
N VAL A 47 1.67 1.08 -15.64
CA VAL A 47 2.69 1.17 -14.59
C VAL A 47 3.29 -0.21 -14.31
N LYS A 48 4.63 -0.28 -14.22
CA LYS A 48 5.35 -1.52 -13.96
C LYS A 48 5.49 -1.75 -12.46
N LYS A 49 4.91 -2.85 -11.96
CA LYS A 49 5.21 -3.35 -10.61
C LYS A 49 6.66 -3.87 -10.56
N ILE A 50 7.47 -3.32 -9.67
CA ILE A 50 8.86 -3.74 -9.41
C ILE A 50 8.99 -4.28 -7.98
N SER A 51 10.13 -4.90 -7.66
CA SER A 51 10.38 -5.40 -6.30
C SER A 51 10.62 -4.25 -5.31
N LYS A 52 10.46 -4.52 -4.01
CA LYS A 52 10.79 -3.55 -2.94
C LYS A 52 12.25 -3.13 -3.02
N GLU A 53 13.16 -4.07 -3.28
CA GLU A 53 14.60 -3.83 -3.32
C GLU A 53 14.98 -2.93 -4.50
N GLU A 54 14.39 -3.16 -5.68
CA GLU A 54 14.59 -2.31 -6.85
C GLU A 54 14.00 -0.91 -6.62
N GLY A 55 12.78 -0.84 -6.06
CA GLY A 55 12.10 0.42 -5.77
C GLY A 55 12.83 1.28 -4.75
N VAL A 56 13.24 0.70 -3.62
CA VAL A 56 14.01 1.40 -2.58
C VAL A 56 15.34 1.92 -3.12
N LYS A 57 16.04 1.14 -3.97
CA LYS A 57 17.29 1.58 -4.61
C LYS A 57 17.09 2.74 -5.60
N SER A 58 15.89 2.88 -6.15
CA SER A 58 15.57 3.96 -7.08
C SER A 58 15.22 5.27 -6.38
N ILE A 59 15.03 5.30 -5.06
CA ILE A 59 14.69 6.52 -4.32
C ILE A 59 15.97 7.20 -3.81
N ARG A 60 16.08 8.51 -4.01
CA ARG A 60 17.16 9.30 -3.41
C ARG A 60 16.77 9.81 -2.01
N PRO A 61 17.73 9.92 -1.08
CA PRO A 61 17.51 10.63 0.18
C PRO A 61 16.96 12.05 -0.04
N GLY A 62 15.89 12.39 0.68
CA GLY A 62 15.19 13.67 0.60
C GLY A 62 14.20 13.80 -0.57
N GLU A 63 14.09 12.80 -1.44
CA GLU A 63 13.16 12.82 -2.58
C GLU A 63 11.71 12.91 -2.12
N ILE A 64 10.90 13.70 -2.83
CA ILE A 64 9.45 13.74 -2.64
C ILE A 64 8.86 12.53 -3.38
N VAL A 65 8.30 11.61 -2.61
CA VAL A 65 7.79 10.34 -3.11
C VAL A 65 6.27 10.31 -2.91
N PHE A 66 5.55 10.14 -4.01
CA PHE A 66 4.10 9.97 -3.98
C PHE A 66 3.76 8.52 -3.66
N CYS A 67 2.81 8.32 -2.77
CA CYS A 67 2.42 7.00 -2.32
C CYS A 67 0.96 6.96 -1.87
N VAL A 68 0.35 5.79 -2.00
CA VAL A 68 -0.91 5.43 -1.36
C VAL A 68 -0.54 4.57 -0.17
N TYR A 69 -0.89 4.96 1.05
CA TYR A 69 -0.49 4.24 2.25
C TYR A 69 -1.48 4.39 3.39
N ASP A 70 -1.48 3.41 4.27
CA ASP A 70 -2.08 3.54 5.59
C ASP A 70 -1.07 3.21 6.70
N ARG A 71 -1.39 3.66 7.90
CA ARG A 71 -0.64 3.35 9.12
C ARG A 71 -1.57 3.32 10.31
N GLU A 72 -1.23 2.49 11.27
CA GLU A 72 -1.89 2.50 12.58
C GLU A 72 -0.86 2.45 13.70
N SER A 73 -1.17 3.04 14.84
CA SER A 73 -0.32 3.10 16.01
C SER A 73 -1.10 2.92 17.30
N THR A 74 -0.63 2.02 18.16
CA THR A 74 -1.21 1.79 19.48
C THR A 74 -0.13 1.77 20.57
N ASN A 75 -0.48 2.23 21.77
CA ASN A 75 0.28 1.97 22.99
C ASN A 75 -0.50 1.08 23.97
N GLU A 76 -1.62 0.50 23.52
CA GLU A 76 -2.39 -0.47 24.30
C GLU A 76 -1.66 -1.83 24.28
N PRO A 77 -1.25 -2.37 25.45
CA PRO A 77 -0.61 -3.67 25.51
C PRO A 77 -1.49 -4.76 24.89
N ASN A 78 -0.89 -5.61 24.05
CA ASN A 78 -1.53 -6.74 23.40
C ASN A 78 -2.63 -6.39 22.37
N ARG A 79 -2.82 -5.11 22.03
CA ARG A 79 -3.75 -4.69 20.98
C ARG A 79 -3.22 -5.10 19.62
N LEU A 80 -3.92 -5.97 18.92
CA LEU A 80 -3.61 -6.28 17.52
C LEU A 80 -4.01 -5.09 16.63
N ILE A 81 -3.07 -4.59 15.85
CA ILE A 81 -3.28 -3.55 14.84
C ILE A 81 -2.83 -4.04 13.47
N ALA A 82 -3.46 -3.53 12.41
CA ALA A 82 -3.06 -3.78 11.04
C ALA A 82 -3.17 -2.51 10.17
N ALA A 83 -2.34 -2.43 9.13
CA ALA A 83 -2.45 -1.47 8.04
C ALA A 83 -2.22 -2.21 6.72
N SER A 84 -3.06 -1.92 5.73
CA SER A 84 -3.12 -2.61 4.45
C SER A 84 -3.22 -1.63 3.29
N VAL A 85 -2.63 -2.02 2.16
CA VAL A 85 -2.93 -1.43 0.85
C VAL A 85 -3.37 -2.53 -0.11
N GLY A 86 -4.59 -2.44 -0.62
CA GLY A 86 -5.15 -3.32 -1.63
C GLY A 86 -4.88 -2.81 -3.05
N LEU A 87 -4.92 -3.71 -4.03
CA LEU A 87 -4.76 -3.43 -5.46
C LEU A 87 -5.75 -4.26 -6.26
N ALA A 88 -6.42 -3.62 -7.22
CA ALA A 88 -7.17 -4.27 -8.28
C ALA A 88 -6.73 -3.75 -9.65
N ILE A 89 -6.47 -4.67 -10.58
CA ILE A 89 -6.00 -4.38 -11.95
C ILE A 89 -7.07 -4.84 -12.95
N PRO A 90 -7.53 -3.95 -13.86
CA PRO A 90 -8.51 -4.29 -14.89
C PRO A 90 -7.90 -5.21 -15.96
N ALA A 91 -8.77 -5.83 -16.73
CA ALA A 91 -8.36 -6.63 -17.89
C ALA A 91 -7.86 -5.80 -19.06
N ASP A 92 -8.44 -4.61 -19.25
CA ASP A 92 -8.01 -3.66 -20.25
C ASP A 92 -6.79 -2.87 -19.73
N PRO A 93 -5.60 -3.02 -20.33
CA PRO A 93 -4.38 -2.35 -19.87
C PRO A 93 -4.40 -0.82 -20.06
N GLU A 94 -5.33 -0.29 -20.86
CA GLU A 94 -5.53 1.15 -21.05
C GLU A 94 -6.36 1.77 -19.92
N GLN A 95 -7.07 0.96 -19.12
CA GLN A 95 -7.81 1.40 -17.95
C GLN A 95 -6.90 1.48 -16.72
N HIS A 96 -7.16 2.44 -15.86
CA HIS A 96 -6.47 2.50 -14.58
C HIS A 96 -7.00 1.41 -13.64
N GLY A 97 -6.12 0.87 -12.81
CA GLY A 97 -6.53 0.07 -11.67
C GLY A 97 -6.91 0.95 -10.48
N TYR A 98 -7.17 0.29 -9.36
CA TYR A 98 -7.55 0.92 -8.11
C TYR A 98 -6.67 0.40 -6.98
N LEU A 99 -6.28 1.30 -6.09
CA LEU A 99 -5.66 0.99 -4.81
C LEU A 99 -6.68 1.24 -3.70
N SER A 100 -6.47 0.68 -2.53
CA SER A 100 -7.30 0.96 -1.36
C SER A 100 -6.44 0.97 -0.11
N GLU A 101 -6.88 1.68 0.91
CA GLU A 101 -6.23 1.79 2.20
C GLU A 101 -7.15 1.25 3.30
N HIS A 102 -6.59 0.52 4.26
CA HIS A 102 -7.33 0.05 5.42
C HIS A 102 -6.44 -0.04 6.65
N HIS A 103 -6.92 0.46 7.79
CA HIS A 103 -6.34 0.22 9.09
C HIS A 103 -7.37 -0.45 10.00
N ALA A 104 -6.88 -1.31 10.88
CA ALA A 104 -7.75 -2.13 11.70
C ALA A 104 -7.21 -2.36 13.10
N TYR A 105 -8.15 -2.68 13.98
CA TYR A 105 -7.88 -3.19 15.32
C TYR A 105 -8.54 -4.55 15.49
N GLY A 106 -7.80 -5.52 16.03
CA GLY A 106 -8.32 -6.87 16.26
C GLY A 106 -8.48 -7.71 14.98
N GLU A 107 -7.96 -7.25 13.85
CA GLU A 107 -7.93 -8.02 12.60
C GLU A 107 -6.53 -8.63 12.37
N THR A 108 -6.51 -9.87 11.87
CA THR A 108 -5.26 -10.51 11.43
C THR A 108 -4.74 -9.85 10.17
N GLU A 109 -3.46 -10.07 9.86
CA GLU A 109 -2.85 -9.62 8.59
C GLU A 109 -3.65 -10.11 7.36
N GLU A 110 -4.12 -11.36 7.41
CA GLU A 110 -4.94 -11.97 6.36
C GLU A 110 -6.27 -11.24 6.19
N LYS A 111 -7.06 -11.12 7.26
CA LYS A 111 -8.39 -10.47 7.20
C LYS A 111 -8.30 -9.01 6.75
N ALA A 112 -7.34 -8.25 7.30
CA ALA A 112 -7.14 -6.86 6.94
C ALA A 112 -6.64 -6.71 5.49
N GLY A 113 -5.87 -7.69 4.98
CA GLY A 113 -5.42 -7.73 3.59
C GLY A 113 -6.56 -8.05 2.62
N GLU A 114 -7.34 -9.09 2.90
CA GLU A 114 -8.51 -9.48 2.10
C GLU A 114 -9.52 -8.34 2.00
N TYR A 115 -9.80 -7.66 3.11
CA TYR A 115 -10.69 -6.50 3.12
C TYR A 115 -10.17 -5.37 2.21
N ALA A 116 -8.87 -5.08 2.25
CA ALA A 116 -8.30 -4.07 1.37
C ALA A 116 -8.38 -4.50 -0.11
N GLU A 117 -8.08 -5.76 -0.44
CA GLU A 117 -8.25 -6.27 -1.81
C GLU A 117 -9.69 -6.14 -2.30
N ASP A 118 -10.67 -6.53 -1.49
CA ASP A 118 -12.10 -6.39 -1.79
C ASP A 118 -12.48 -4.95 -2.07
N LEU A 119 -12.01 -4.04 -1.21
CA LEU A 119 -12.31 -2.64 -1.34
C LEU A 119 -11.76 -2.07 -2.66
N ALA A 120 -10.53 -2.43 -3.03
CA ALA A 120 -9.94 -2.03 -4.31
C ALA A 120 -10.70 -2.61 -5.51
N ALA A 121 -11.08 -3.90 -5.44
CA ALA A 121 -11.82 -4.57 -6.51
C ALA A 121 -13.23 -3.98 -6.68
N SER A 122 -13.92 -3.71 -5.57
CA SER A 122 -15.23 -3.08 -5.54
C SER A 122 -15.19 -1.66 -6.11
N MET A 123 -14.20 -0.86 -5.72
CA MET A 123 -14.00 0.48 -6.29
C MET A 123 -13.75 0.42 -7.81
N LEU A 124 -12.88 -0.48 -8.28
CA LEU A 124 -12.65 -0.68 -9.72
C LEU A 124 -13.92 -1.14 -10.45
N ALA A 125 -14.70 -2.04 -9.85
CA ALA A 125 -15.93 -2.56 -10.44
C ALA A 125 -16.94 -1.44 -10.74
N THR A 126 -17.06 -0.45 -9.85
CA THR A 126 -17.94 0.71 -10.06
C THR A 126 -17.52 1.55 -11.27
N THR A 127 -16.22 1.72 -11.52
CA THR A 127 -15.73 2.48 -12.69
C THR A 127 -15.93 1.72 -13.99
N LEU A 128 -16.04 0.38 -13.94
CA LEU A 128 -16.28 -0.50 -15.08
C LEU A 128 -17.76 -0.81 -15.33
N GLY A 129 -18.67 -0.12 -14.62
CA GLY A 129 -20.12 -0.26 -14.74
C GLY A 129 -20.62 -1.66 -14.35
N ILE A 130 -19.95 -2.33 -13.43
CA ILE A 130 -20.39 -3.61 -12.87
C ILE A 130 -21.37 -3.29 -11.73
N GLU A 131 -22.62 -3.70 -11.86
CA GLU A 131 -23.62 -3.54 -10.81
C GLU A 131 -23.24 -4.38 -9.58
N PHE A 132 -23.31 -3.76 -8.42
CA PHE A 132 -22.87 -4.33 -7.16
C PHE A 132 -23.99 -4.32 -6.13
N ASN A 133 -24.17 -5.45 -5.46
CA ASN A 133 -25.00 -5.54 -4.26
C ASN A 133 -24.09 -5.59 -3.02
N SER A 134 -24.19 -4.59 -2.15
CA SER A 134 -23.41 -4.49 -0.92
C SER A 134 -23.67 -5.60 0.09
N ASP A 135 -24.79 -6.31 -0.05
CA ASP A 135 -25.21 -7.36 0.88
C ASP A 135 -24.62 -8.74 0.53
N THR A 136 -23.93 -8.86 -0.61
CA THR A 136 -23.31 -10.10 -1.08
C THR A 136 -22.06 -10.44 -0.25
N ALA A 137 -21.80 -11.73 0.02
CA ALA A 137 -20.61 -12.15 0.76
C ALA A 137 -19.32 -11.94 -0.06
N TRP A 138 -18.17 -11.77 0.60
CA TRP A 138 -16.88 -11.52 -0.07
C TRP A 138 -16.54 -12.61 -1.10
N ASP A 139 -16.60 -13.89 -0.70
CA ASP A 139 -16.25 -15.01 -1.58
C ASP A 139 -17.10 -15.02 -2.87
N GLU A 140 -18.37 -14.62 -2.76
CA GLU A 140 -19.27 -14.50 -3.89
C GLU A 140 -18.89 -13.30 -4.77
N ARG A 141 -18.51 -12.16 -4.17
CA ARG A 141 -18.03 -10.97 -4.90
C ARG A 141 -16.74 -11.21 -5.64
N GLU A 142 -15.76 -11.86 -4.99
CA GLU A 142 -14.49 -12.20 -5.61
C GLU A 142 -14.70 -13.12 -6.83
N GLN A 143 -15.59 -14.11 -6.71
CA GLN A 143 -15.98 -14.95 -7.84
C GLN A 143 -16.68 -14.17 -8.94
N LEU A 144 -17.63 -13.28 -8.62
CA LEU A 144 -18.29 -12.44 -9.62
C LEU A 144 -17.29 -11.57 -10.38
N PHE A 145 -16.32 -10.97 -9.70
CA PHE A 145 -15.28 -10.16 -10.32
C PHE A 145 -14.40 -11.01 -11.26
N LYS A 146 -13.94 -12.18 -10.79
CA LYS A 146 -13.16 -13.11 -11.61
C LYS A 146 -13.97 -13.63 -12.82
N MET A 147 -15.25 -13.95 -12.62
CA MET A 147 -16.14 -14.44 -13.68
C MET A 147 -16.53 -13.35 -14.69
N SER A 148 -16.56 -12.08 -14.28
CA SER A 148 -16.85 -10.96 -15.19
C SER A 148 -15.79 -10.81 -16.29
N GLY A 149 -14.59 -11.36 -16.07
CA GLY A 149 -13.43 -11.21 -16.96
C GLY A 149 -12.90 -9.77 -17.05
N LYS A 150 -13.47 -8.82 -16.29
CA LYS A 150 -13.11 -7.40 -16.31
C LYS A 150 -12.00 -7.05 -15.33
N ILE A 151 -11.79 -7.85 -14.29
CA ILE A 151 -10.70 -7.71 -13.32
C ILE A 151 -9.78 -8.91 -13.49
N VAL A 152 -8.49 -8.65 -13.76
CA VAL A 152 -7.51 -9.71 -14.03
C VAL A 152 -6.75 -10.13 -12.79
N ARG A 153 -6.49 -9.19 -11.88
CA ARG A 153 -5.65 -9.47 -10.72
C ARG A 153 -5.99 -8.56 -9.55
N THR A 154 -6.05 -9.16 -8.37
CA THR A 154 -6.01 -8.46 -7.09
C THR A 154 -4.75 -8.87 -6.32
N SER A 155 -4.31 -8.02 -5.39
CA SER A 155 -3.28 -8.33 -4.40
C SER A 155 -3.27 -7.29 -3.29
N ASN A 156 -2.74 -7.60 -2.12
CA ASN A 156 -2.48 -6.63 -1.06
C ASN A 156 -1.02 -6.60 -0.59
N VAL A 157 -0.69 -5.56 0.17
CA VAL A 157 0.42 -5.55 1.13
C VAL A 157 -0.13 -5.13 2.48
N THR A 158 0.04 -5.98 3.48
CA THR A 158 -0.50 -5.74 4.83
C THR A 158 0.56 -5.97 5.89
N GLN A 159 0.62 -5.09 6.89
CA GLN A 159 1.40 -5.29 8.11
C GLN A 159 0.47 -5.39 9.30
N SER A 160 0.63 -6.44 10.09
CA SER A 160 0.06 -6.51 11.44
C SER A 160 1.14 -6.47 12.52
N ALA A 161 0.75 -6.04 13.72
CA ALA A 161 1.59 -6.15 14.91
C ALA A 161 0.73 -6.17 16.19
N ILE A 162 1.26 -6.81 17.22
CA ILE A 162 0.68 -6.78 18.57
C ILE A 162 1.31 -5.61 19.33
N GLY A 163 0.48 -4.78 19.96
CA GLY A 163 0.88 -3.67 20.82
C GLY A 163 1.86 -4.12 21.89
N ASN A 164 2.94 -3.37 22.07
CA ASN A 164 4.02 -3.75 22.97
C ASN A 164 3.51 -3.92 24.41
N LYS A 165 3.88 -5.03 25.05
CA LYS A 165 3.40 -5.40 26.40
C LYS A 165 3.70 -4.37 27.50
N ASP A 166 4.74 -3.55 27.32
CA ASP A 166 5.20 -2.56 28.29
C ASP A 166 4.58 -1.17 28.02
N GLY A 167 3.59 -1.08 27.12
CA GLY A 167 2.90 0.17 26.79
C GLY A 167 3.70 1.10 25.88
N LEU A 168 4.74 0.60 25.21
CA LEU A 168 5.44 1.35 24.16
C LEU A 168 4.53 1.49 22.93
N TRP A 169 4.69 2.60 22.19
CA TRP A 169 4.02 2.76 20.91
C TRP A 169 4.52 1.72 19.91
N THR A 170 3.60 0.96 19.35
CA THR A 170 3.80 0.10 18.18
C THR A 170 3.08 0.75 17.00
N THR A 171 3.79 0.96 15.90
CA THR A 171 3.24 1.48 14.63
C THR A 171 3.41 0.45 13.53
N VAL A 172 2.36 0.20 12.77
CA VAL A 172 2.38 -0.55 11.50
C VAL A 172 2.18 0.38 10.33
N PHE A 173 2.77 0.05 9.19
CA PHE A 173 2.72 0.84 7.96
C PHE A 173 2.68 -0.07 6.74
N ALA A 174 1.85 0.26 5.75
CA ALA A 174 1.78 -0.40 4.46
C ALA A 174 1.59 0.62 3.34
N ALA A 175 2.30 0.47 2.22
CA ALA A 175 2.30 1.46 1.14
C ALA A 175 2.47 0.85 -0.25
N ALA A 176 1.77 1.45 -1.20
CA ALA A 176 2.08 1.47 -2.63
C ALA A 176 2.85 2.75 -2.96
N VAL A 177 4.09 2.60 -3.41
CA VAL A 177 5.03 3.70 -3.62
C VAL A 177 5.30 3.89 -5.11
N PHE A 178 5.03 5.08 -5.62
CA PHE A 178 5.33 5.44 -6.99
C PHE A 178 6.79 5.84 -7.13
N ALA A 179 7.48 5.21 -8.07
CA ALA A 179 8.90 5.43 -8.33
C ALA A 179 9.13 5.90 -9.76
N GLU A 180 10.20 6.65 -9.95
CA GLU A 180 10.65 7.12 -11.26
C GLU A 180 12.00 6.51 -11.63
N ASP A 181 12.26 6.47 -12.93
CA ASP A 181 13.60 6.21 -13.42
C ASP A 181 14.42 7.49 -13.26
N HIS A 182 15.41 7.46 -12.37
CA HIS A 182 16.47 8.44 -12.40
C HIS A 182 17.46 8.00 -13.47
N ASP A 183 17.53 8.74 -14.57
CA ASP A 183 18.65 8.61 -15.50
C ASP A 183 19.93 8.87 -14.69
N ASN A 184 20.73 7.83 -14.45
CA ASN A 184 22.03 7.91 -13.78
C ASN A 184 23.09 8.68 -14.60
N ASN A 185 22.67 9.51 -15.56
CA ASN A 185 23.51 10.17 -16.54
C ASN A 185 23.72 11.66 -16.23
N VAL A 186 23.70 12.05 -14.96
CA VAL A 186 24.28 13.32 -14.53
C VAL A 186 25.69 13.03 -14.07
N GLU A 187 26.62 12.97 -15.03
CA GLU A 187 28.03 13.15 -14.73
C GLU A 187 28.18 14.42 -13.86
N PRO A 188 28.98 14.38 -12.78
CA PRO A 188 29.26 15.58 -12.03
C PRO A 188 29.92 16.57 -12.99
N LYS A 189 29.23 17.66 -13.31
CA LYS A 189 29.87 18.80 -13.96
C LYS A 189 30.97 19.27 -13.02
N THR A 190 32.21 18.91 -13.33
CA THR A 190 33.40 19.47 -12.70
C THR A 190 33.35 20.98 -12.92
N ALA A 191 33.24 21.72 -11.81
CA ALA A 191 33.50 23.15 -11.75
C ALA A 191 34.99 23.39 -11.50
#